data_AF-A0A2J8HSL5-F1
#
_entry.id   AF-A0A2J8HSL5-F1
#
_cell.length_a   1.000
_cell.length_b   1.000
_cell.length_c   1.000
_cell.angle_alpha   90.00
_cell.angle_beta   90.00
_cell.angle_gamma   90.00
#
_symmetry.space_group_name_H-M   'P 1'
#
loop_
_entity.id
_entity.type
_entity.pdbx_description
1 polymer ?
#
loop_
_entity_poly.entity_id
_entity_poly.type
_entity_poly.pdbx_seq_one_letter_code
_entity_poly.pdbx_strand_id
1 'polypeptide(L)'
;MHGSLSPDILKTQCHAVGKNVFGSKALGRLLWELVLKQSNAGQSKSEHGGVCSVSYSLWMQMQRHHQFSRFGKRIFKETGLALERIQFQSLPTCPELSLIVAAAWFMANVDVIPRCSDKQAQLISRYWENYSPSIHAA
;
A
#
# COMPACT_ATOMS: atom_id res chain seq x y z
N MET A 1 12.01 -19.36 3.56
CA MET A 1 12.87 -18.19 3.25
C MET A 1 12.01 -16.94 3.32
N HIS A 2 12.05 -16.20 4.43
CA HIS A 2 11.52 -14.83 4.46
C HIS A 2 12.52 -13.95 3.73
N GLY A 3 12.16 -13.47 2.53
CA GLY A 3 13.01 -12.56 1.77
C GLY A 3 13.07 -11.21 2.47
N SER A 4 13.98 -11.03 3.42
CA SER A 4 14.30 -9.71 3.94
C SER A 4 15.02 -8.96 2.82
N LEU A 5 14.28 -8.23 2.00
CA LEU A 5 14.86 -7.25 1.11
C LEU A 5 15.59 -6.22 1.98
N SER A 6 16.83 -5.88 1.62
CA SER A 6 17.55 -4.83 2.34
C SER A 6 16.76 -3.51 2.28
N PRO A 7 16.90 -2.62 3.28
CA PRO A 7 16.17 -1.35 3.31
C PRO A 7 16.29 -0.54 2.02
N ASP A 8 17.45 -0.56 1.37
CA ASP A 8 17.68 0.13 0.09
C ASP A 8 16.88 -0.49 -1.07
N ILE A 9 16.77 -1.81 -1.11
CA ILE A 9 15.97 -2.51 -2.13
C ILE A 9 14.48 -2.21 -1.90
N LEU A 10 14.01 -2.25 -0.65
CA LEU A 10 12.62 -1.90 -0.32
C LEU A 10 12.28 -0.47 -0.69
N LYS A 11 13.16 0.49 -0.36
CA LYS A 11 13.00 1.89 -0.74
C LYS A 11 12.94 2.05 -2.26
N THR A 12 13.81 1.35 -2.99
CA THR A 12 13.82 1.35 -4.45
C THR A 12 12.49 0.81 -5.01
N GLN A 13 11.98 -0.28 -4.45
CA GLN A 13 10.70 -0.86 -4.84
C GLN A 13 9.52 0.07 -4.54
N CYS A 14 9.49 0.73 -3.37
CA CYS A 14 8.47 1.73 -3.05
C CYS A 14 8.41 2.83 -4.12
N HIS A 15 9.58 3.37 -4.49
CA HIS A 15 9.67 4.37 -5.55
C HIS A 15 9.30 3.84 -6.93
N ALA A 16 9.67 2.60 -7.26
CA ALA A 16 9.34 1.96 -8.52
C ALA A 16 7.82 1.75 -8.66
N VAL A 17 7.14 1.21 -7.64
CA VAL A 17 5.68 1.06 -7.63
C VAL A 17 5.00 2.42 -7.79
N GLY A 18 5.38 3.40 -6.98
CA GLY A 18 4.82 4.75 -7.07
C GLY A 18 4.98 5.35 -8.47
N LYS A 19 6.20 5.36 -9.03
CA LYS A 19 6.51 6.01 -10.31
C LYS A 19 6.00 5.22 -11.52
N ASN A 20 6.27 3.93 -11.60
CA ASN A 20 6.05 3.14 -12.81
C ASN A 20 4.59 2.67 -12.87
N VAL A 21 4.11 2.05 -11.78
CA VAL A 21 2.76 1.48 -11.72
C VAL A 21 1.69 2.57 -11.60
N PHE A 22 1.91 3.59 -10.77
CA PHE A 22 0.90 4.62 -10.48
C PHE A 22 1.22 6.01 -11.05
N GLY A 23 2.41 6.24 -11.59
CA GLY A 23 2.78 7.55 -12.16
C GLY A 23 3.06 8.65 -11.14
N SER A 24 3.26 8.32 -9.86
CA SER A 24 3.40 9.27 -8.76
C SER A 24 4.67 9.03 -7.94
N LYS A 25 5.64 9.94 -8.05
CA LYS A 25 6.84 9.95 -7.19
C LYS A 25 6.49 10.20 -5.72
N ALA A 26 5.45 11.00 -5.46
CA ALA A 26 4.99 11.29 -4.11
C ALA A 26 4.39 10.05 -3.45
N LEU A 27 3.68 9.22 -4.21
CA LEU A 27 3.19 7.93 -3.74
C LEU A 27 4.33 7.00 -3.33
N GLY A 28 5.41 6.96 -4.11
CA GLY A 28 6.57 6.14 -3.75
C GLY A 28 7.25 6.58 -2.43
N ARG A 29 7.21 7.89 -2.11
CA ARG A 29 7.68 8.41 -0.82
C ARG A 29 6.74 8.01 0.32
N LEU A 30 5.44 8.16 0.11
CA LEU A 30 4.41 7.74 1.08
C LEU A 30 4.52 6.25 1.41
N LEU A 31 4.72 5.40 0.40
CA LEU A 31 4.92 3.95 0.60
C LEU A 31 6.16 3.67 1.44
N TRP A 32 7.25 4.40 1.20
CA TRP A 32 8.47 4.23 2.00
C TRP A 32 8.26 4.69 3.45
N GLU A 33 7.58 5.81 3.68
CA GLU A 33 7.20 6.25 5.03
C GLU A 33 6.30 5.22 5.73
N LEU A 34 5.36 4.61 5.01
CA LEU A 34 4.52 3.55 5.54
C LEU A 34 5.36 2.33 5.94
N VAL A 35 6.23 1.84 5.06
CA VAL A 35 7.11 0.70 5.34
C VAL A 35 8.00 0.97 6.56
N LEU A 36 8.58 2.16 6.67
CA LEU A 36 9.38 2.54 7.84
C LEU A 36 8.56 2.53 9.13
N LYS A 37 7.36 3.11 9.11
CA LYS A 37 6.46 3.11 10.28
C LYS A 37 6.09 1.69 10.70
N GLN A 38 5.71 0.84 9.76
CA GLN A 38 5.29 -0.53 10.05
C GLN A 38 6.46 -1.43 10.47
N SER A 39 7.65 -1.22 9.92
CA SER A 39 8.88 -1.92 10.33
C SER A 39 9.33 -1.50 11.74
N ASN A 40 9.20 -0.21 12.08
CA ASN A 40 9.57 0.32 13.39
C ASN A 40 8.52 0.01 14.47
N ALA A 41 7.24 -0.08 14.11
CA ALA A 41 6.15 -0.42 15.02
C ALA A 41 6.11 -1.90 15.43
N GLY A 42 6.94 -2.76 14.82
CA GLY A 42 6.96 -4.19 15.13
C GLY A 42 8.23 -4.88 14.65
N GLN A 43 9.34 -4.70 15.37
CA GLN A 43 10.56 -5.51 15.23
C GLN A 43 10.38 -7.01 15.54
N SER A 44 9.15 -7.54 15.60
CA SER A 44 8.91 -8.90 16.10
C SER A 44 8.04 -9.80 15.23
N LYS A 45 7.12 -9.32 14.38
CA LYS A 45 6.20 -10.23 13.65
C LYS A 45 5.69 -9.63 12.34
N SER A 46 6.41 -9.84 11.23
CA SER A 46 5.83 -9.70 9.88
C SER A 46 4.95 -10.91 9.51
N GLU A 47 4.31 -11.55 10.48
CA GLU A 47 3.57 -12.79 10.24
C GLU A 47 2.28 -12.56 9.45
N HIS A 48 1.78 -11.31 9.35
CA HIS A 48 0.54 -11.03 8.63
C HIS A 48 0.59 -9.66 7.90
N GLY A 49 0.47 -9.67 6.57
CA GLY A 49 0.26 -8.47 5.75
C GLY A 49 1.42 -7.92 4.91
N GLY A 50 2.57 -8.60 4.85
CA GLY A 50 3.71 -8.17 4.03
C GLY A 50 4.47 -6.97 4.59
N VAL A 51 5.28 -6.31 3.75
CA VAL A 51 6.13 -5.18 4.17
C VAL A 51 5.36 -3.93 4.60
N CYS A 52 4.07 -3.86 4.26
CA CYS A 52 3.17 -2.80 4.70
C CYS A 52 2.28 -3.21 5.88
N SER A 53 2.44 -4.44 6.41
CA SER A 53 1.64 -4.99 7.50
C SER A 53 0.12 -4.85 7.28
N VAL A 54 -0.35 -5.15 6.06
CA VAL A 54 -1.79 -5.13 5.72
C VAL A 54 -2.55 -6.11 6.62
N SER A 55 -3.40 -5.61 7.52
CA SER A 55 -4.25 -6.48 8.35
C SER A 55 -5.37 -7.10 7.52
N TYR A 56 -5.89 -8.25 7.96
CA TYR A 56 -7.01 -8.90 7.26
C TYR A 56 -8.28 -8.03 7.27
N SER A 57 -8.53 -7.29 8.35
CA SER A 57 -9.66 -6.36 8.43
C SER A 57 -9.53 -5.22 7.42
N LEU A 58 -8.36 -4.61 7.32
CA LEU A 58 -8.08 -3.55 6.33
C LEU A 58 -8.18 -4.10 4.90
N TRP A 59 -7.66 -5.30 4.65
CA TRP A 59 -7.80 -5.99 3.38
C TRP A 59 -9.27 -6.18 2.96
N MET A 60 -10.12 -6.65 3.87
CA MET A 60 -11.56 -6.82 3.59
C MET A 60 -12.24 -5.48 3.28
N GLN A 61 -11.80 -4.39 3.89
CA GLN A 61 -12.31 -3.04 3.59
C GLN A 61 -11.84 -2.56 2.22
N MET A 62 -10.55 -2.76 1.87
CA MET A 62 -10.00 -2.46 0.55
C MET A 62 -10.81 -3.13 -0.55
N GLN A 63 -11.09 -4.44 -0.41
CA GLN A 63 -11.85 -5.21 -1.40
C GLN A 63 -13.30 -4.73 -1.58
N ARG A 64 -13.89 -4.08 -0.58
CA ARG A 64 -15.26 -3.53 -0.65
C ARG A 64 -15.31 -2.09 -1.16
N HIS A 65 -14.17 -1.42 -1.28
CA HIS A 65 -14.13 -0.02 -1.65
C HIS A 65 -14.25 0.16 -3.17
N HIS A 66 -15.28 0.88 -3.60
CA HIS A 66 -15.64 1.02 -5.01
C HIS A 66 -14.54 1.60 -5.92
N GLN A 67 -13.61 2.41 -5.37
CA GLN A 67 -12.45 2.93 -6.11
C GLN A 67 -11.18 2.08 -5.98
N PHE A 68 -11.18 0.95 -5.27
CA PHE A 68 -9.95 0.19 -5.05
C PHE A 68 -9.32 -0.28 -6.37
N SER A 69 -10.15 -0.73 -7.31
CA SER A 69 -9.74 -1.11 -8.67
C SER A 69 -9.63 0.06 -9.65
N ARG A 70 -9.69 1.34 -9.21
CA ARG A 70 -9.64 2.54 -10.09
C ARG A 70 -8.46 2.49 -11.07
N PHE A 71 -7.31 1.98 -10.63
CA PHE A 71 -6.09 1.85 -11.43
C PHE A 71 -5.85 0.44 -11.98
N GLY A 72 -6.82 -0.47 -11.89
CA GLY A 72 -6.66 -1.89 -12.23
C GLY A 72 -6.09 -2.15 -13.62
N LYS A 73 -6.58 -1.44 -14.66
CA LYS A 73 -6.05 -1.56 -16.03
C LYS A 73 -4.58 -1.19 -16.13
N ARG A 74 -4.16 -0.13 -15.42
CA ARG A 74 -2.77 0.34 -15.42
C ARG A 74 -1.89 -0.62 -14.63
N ILE A 75 -2.33 -1.07 -13.46
CA ILE A 75 -1.63 -2.07 -12.66
C ILE A 75 -1.39 -3.32 -13.50
N PHE A 76 -2.42 -3.86 -14.14
CA PHE A 76 -2.31 -5.04 -15.00
C PHE A 76 -1.35 -4.83 -16.17
N LYS A 77 -1.38 -3.67 -16.82
CA LYS A 77 -0.46 -3.35 -17.92
C LYS A 77 1.01 -3.36 -17.47
N GLU A 78 1.31 -2.76 -16.32
CA GLU A 78 2.69 -2.58 -15.86
C GLU A 78 3.24 -3.79 -15.11
N THR A 79 2.39 -4.64 -14.53
CA THR A 79 2.83 -5.75 -13.66
C THR A 79 2.29 -7.12 -14.06
N GLY A 80 1.31 -7.19 -14.97
CA GLY A 80 0.57 -8.40 -15.30
C GLY A 80 -0.43 -8.84 -14.21
N LEU A 81 -0.59 -8.06 -13.13
CA LEU A 81 -1.40 -8.44 -11.98
C LEU A 81 -2.80 -7.84 -12.03
N ALA A 82 -3.80 -8.68 -11.80
CA ALA A 82 -5.18 -8.24 -11.58
C ALA A 82 -5.40 -8.05 -10.07
N LEU A 83 -5.64 -6.81 -9.65
CA LEU A 83 -5.81 -6.44 -8.24
C LEU A 83 -6.90 -7.27 -7.53
N GLU A 84 -7.99 -7.56 -8.25
CA GLU A 84 -9.14 -8.36 -7.79
C GLU A 84 -8.82 -9.85 -7.59
N ARG A 85 -7.70 -10.33 -8.15
CA ARG A 85 -7.26 -11.73 -8.03
C ARG A 85 -6.19 -11.92 -6.96
N ILE A 86 -5.69 -10.84 -6.35
CA ILE A 86 -4.71 -10.93 -5.27
C ILE A 86 -5.41 -11.54 -4.05
N GLN A 87 -4.76 -12.52 -3.43
CA GLN A 87 -5.24 -13.16 -2.21
C GLN A 87 -4.50 -12.58 -1.00
N PHE A 88 -5.17 -12.45 0.14
CA PHE A 88 -4.55 -11.92 1.35
C PHE A 88 -3.29 -12.71 1.74
N GLN A 89 -3.32 -14.02 1.56
CA GLN A 89 -2.24 -14.95 1.88
C GLN A 89 -0.97 -14.74 1.05
N SER A 90 -1.05 -14.05 -0.10
CA SER A 90 0.12 -13.74 -0.93
C SER A 90 0.83 -12.43 -0.54
N LEU A 91 0.22 -11.59 0.29
CA LEU A 91 0.82 -10.32 0.72
C LEU A 91 2.07 -10.52 1.60
N PRO A 92 2.12 -11.46 2.57
CA PRO A 92 3.32 -11.73 3.36
C PRO A 92 4.51 -12.24 2.56
N THR A 93 4.25 -12.97 1.47
CA THR A 93 5.27 -13.66 0.69
C THR A 93 5.76 -12.85 -0.50
N CYS A 94 5.04 -11.79 -0.90
CA CYS A 94 5.43 -10.92 -1.99
C CYS A 94 5.38 -9.43 -1.57
N PRO A 95 6.53 -8.84 -1.23
CA PRO A 95 6.65 -7.42 -0.87
C PRO A 95 6.06 -6.47 -1.92
N GLU A 96 6.25 -6.77 -3.20
CA GLU A 96 5.73 -5.95 -4.29
C GLU A 96 4.19 -5.94 -4.32
N LEU A 97 3.53 -7.09 -4.09
CA LEU A 97 2.07 -7.14 -3.98
C LEU A 97 1.57 -6.29 -2.80
N SER A 98 2.23 -6.39 -1.65
CA SER A 98 1.91 -5.56 -0.48
C SER A 98 2.03 -4.06 -0.81
N LEU A 99 3.05 -3.65 -1.56
CA LEU A 99 3.23 -2.26 -1.98
C LEU A 99 2.17 -1.82 -3.00
N ILE A 100 1.83 -2.65 -3.99
CA ILE A 100 0.79 -2.35 -4.99
C ILE A 100 -0.57 -2.21 -4.33
N VAL A 101 -0.92 -3.09 -3.39
CA VAL A 101 -2.17 -3.05 -2.63
C VAL A 101 -2.24 -1.79 -1.77
N ALA A 102 -1.17 -1.46 -1.05
CA ALA A 102 -1.11 -0.24 -0.27
C ALA A 102 -1.25 1.02 -1.15
N ALA A 103 -0.57 1.03 -2.29
CA ALA A 103 -0.62 2.12 -3.26
C ALA A 103 -2.02 2.31 -3.84
N ALA A 104 -2.68 1.23 -4.25
CA ALA A 104 -4.04 1.23 -4.74
C ALA A 104 -5.01 1.79 -3.68
N TRP A 105 -4.82 1.41 -2.42
CA TRP A 105 -5.65 1.89 -1.32
C TRP A 105 -5.55 3.41 -1.10
N PHE A 106 -4.34 3.97 -1.04
CA PHE A 106 -4.21 5.42 -0.91
C PHE A 106 -4.79 6.14 -2.13
N MET A 107 -4.52 5.66 -3.34
CA MET A 107 -5.04 6.25 -4.58
C MET A 107 -6.55 6.08 -4.77
N ALA A 108 -7.18 5.15 -4.04
CA ALA A 108 -8.62 5.01 -3.99
C ALA A 108 -9.28 6.04 -3.05
N ASN A 109 -8.54 6.52 -2.05
CA ASN A 109 -9.02 7.43 -1.01
C ASN A 109 -8.64 8.90 -1.24
N VAL A 110 -7.66 9.17 -2.11
CA VAL A 110 -7.25 10.53 -2.47
C VAL A 110 -7.04 10.68 -3.96
N ASP A 111 -7.30 11.88 -4.48
CA ASP A 111 -7.04 12.18 -5.90
C ASP A 111 -5.56 12.41 -6.18
N VAL A 112 -4.83 13.05 -5.26
CA VAL A 112 -3.42 13.39 -5.42
C VAL A 112 -2.68 13.18 -4.10
N ILE A 113 -1.55 12.48 -4.16
CA ILE A 113 -0.66 12.30 -3.00
C ILE A 113 0.13 13.61 -2.78
N PRO A 114 0.03 14.23 -1.59
CA PRO A 114 0.76 15.45 -1.28
C PRO A 114 2.27 15.19 -1.28
N ARG A 115 3.07 16.22 -1.62
CA ARG A 115 4.54 16.12 -1.59
C ARG A 115 5.14 16.38 -0.20
N CYS A 116 4.37 17.00 0.69
CA CYS A 116 4.78 17.38 2.04
C CYS A 116 4.67 16.18 2.99
N SER A 117 5.73 15.89 3.73
CA SER A 117 5.82 14.73 4.63
C SER A 117 4.76 14.77 5.75
N ASP A 118 4.48 15.93 6.35
CA ASP A 118 3.43 16.04 7.38
C ASP A 118 2.05 15.64 6.85
N LYS A 119 1.73 16.07 5.63
CA LYS A 119 0.47 15.66 4.97
C LYS A 119 0.47 14.18 4.60
N GLN A 120 1.62 13.60 4.23
CA GLN A 120 1.76 12.17 4.00
C GLN A 120 1.54 11.36 5.29
N ALA A 121 2.12 11.80 6.40
CA ALA A 121 1.91 11.21 7.72
C ALA A 121 0.42 11.25 8.14
N GLN A 122 -0.27 12.36 7.87
CA GLN A 122 -1.72 12.47 8.08
C GLN A 122 -2.52 11.47 7.23
N LEU A 123 -2.14 11.26 5.97
CA LEU A 123 -2.78 10.24 5.13
C LEU A 123 -2.57 8.83 5.68
N ILE A 124 -1.37 8.49 6.13
CA ILE A 124 -1.09 7.20 6.76
C ILE A 124 -1.97 7.04 8.01
N SER A 125 -2.01 8.05 8.88
CA SER A 125 -2.82 7.97 10.09
C SER A 125 -4.30 7.80 9.79
N ARG A 126 -4.84 8.56 8.82
CA ARG A 126 -6.26 8.54 8.47
C ARG A 126 -6.70 7.27 7.74
N TYR A 127 -5.92 6.83 6.75
CA TYR A 127 -6.33 5.77 5.83
C TYR A 127 -5.67 4.42 6.12
N TRP A 128 -4.65 4.37 6.97
CA TRP A 128 -3.99 3.11 7.31
C TRP A 128 -4.21 2.72 8.78
N GLU A 129 -3.85 3.61 9.71
CA GLU A 129 -3.86 3.30 11.15
C GLU A 129 -5.27 3.40 11.75
N ASN A 130 -5.99 4.48 11.44
CA ASN A 130 -7.28 4.81 12.05
C ASN A 130 -8.43 4.78 11.05
N TYR A 131 -8.30 4.00 9.97
CA TYR A 131 -9.36 3.96 8.97
C TYR A 131 -10.67 3.43 9.59
N SER A 132 -11.60 4.35 9.75
CA SER A 132 -13.00 4.09 10.06
C SER A 132 -13.79 4.49 8.83
N PRO A 133 -14.61 3.61 8.23
CA PRO A 133 -15.53 4.03 7.19
C PRO A 133 -16.45 5.09 7.79
N SER A 134 -16.18 6.37 7.50
CA SER A 134 -17.09 7.44 7.86
C SER A 134 -18.43 7.11 7.20
N ILE A 135 -19.47 6.97 8.02
CA ILE A 135 -20.85 6.57 7.67
C ILE A 135 -21.52 7.56 6.67
N HIS A 136 -20.79 8.54 6.15
CA HIS A 136 -21.27 9.59 5.27
C HIS A 136 -20.41 9.69 4.01
N ALA A 137 -20.58 8.73 3.11
CA ALA A 137 -20.30 8.90 1.68
C ALA A 137 -21.21 7.93 0.91
N ALA A 138 -22.50 8.27 0.88
CA ALA A 138 -23.47 7.76 -0.07
C ALA A 138 -23.80 8.89 -1.06
#